data_AF-A0A2I7N2S4-F1
#
_entry.id   AF-A0A2I7N2S4-F1
#
_cell.length_a   1.000
_cell.length_b   1.000
_cell.length_c   1.000
_cell.angle_alpha   90.00
_cell.angle_beta   90.00
_cell.angle_gamma   90.00
#
_symmetry.space_group_name_H-M   'P 1'
#
loop_
_entity.id
_entity.type
_entity.pdbx_description
1 polymer ?
#
loop_
_entity_poly.entity_id
_entity_poly.type
_entity_poly.pdbx_seq_one_letter_code
_entity_poly.pdbx_strand_id
1 'polypeptide(L)'
;MNSNIYDSINFIICFGVTVLCAIRFDFSKKVLFLLLLHLLLVTFIDLGLSYNYMPDQFRYLIATQELRDHFRTSEPSTIKYTGIFFAVFPLFIVSVKSIAYINYLIYLGMFIFILRELEDKNLALFFKAFYLCYPSLILYSSLGLRDILILFLMLMSLYYAIINPKLIFAIITLGAYL
;
A
#
# COMPACT_ATOMS: atom_id res chain seq x y z
N MET A 1 -22.45 -8.76 -7.95
CA MET A 1 -21.81 -9.47 -6.81
C MET A 1 -21.71 -8.50 -5.65
N ASN A 2 -21.97 -8.96 -4.42
CA ASN A 2 -22.00 -8.08 -3.24
C ASN A 2 -20.56 -7.67 -2.88
N SER A 3 -20.11 -6.49 -3.31
CA SER A 3 -18.73 -6.00 -3.14
C SER A 3 -18.23 -6.12 -1.69
N ASN A 4 -19.14 -5.94 -0.73
CA ASN A 4 -18.86 -6.01 0.70
C ASN A 4 -18.28 -7.36 1.16
N ILE A 5 -18.66 -8.47 0.52
CA ILE A 5 -18.15 -9.80 0.90
C ILE A 5 -16.66 -9.90 0.53
N TYR A 6 -16.30 -9.49 -0.69
CA TYR A 6 -14.92 -9.54 -1.16
C TYR A 6 -14.01 -8.60 -0.36
N ASP A 7 -14.51 -7.41 -0.03
CA ASP A 7 -13.76 -6.47 0.80
C ASP A 7 -13.57 -7.00 2.23
N SER A 8 -14.56 -7.73 2.77
CA SER A 8 -14.42 -8.41 4.07
C SER A 8 -13.36 -9.52 4.01
N ILE A 9 -13.28 -10.27 2.92
CA ILE A 9 -12.24 -11.30 2.73
C ILE A 9 -10.86 -10.63 2.63
N ASN A 10 -10.73 -9.54 1.85
CA ASN A 10 -9.51 -8.76 1.77
C ASN A 10 -9.07 -8.24 3.15
N PHE A 11 -10.01 -7.73 3.95
CA PHE A 11 -9.74 -7.32 5.33
C PHE A 11 -9.16 -8.47 6.16
N ILE A 12 -9.76 -9.67 6.11
CA ILE A 12 -9.28 -10.84 6.85
C ILE A 12 -7.86 -11.22 6.41
N ILE A 13 -7.57 -11.18 5.11
CA ILE A 13 -6.23 -11.45 4.57
C ILE A 13 -5.23 -10.42 5.11
N CYS A 14 -5.53 -9.12 4.99
CA CYS A 14 -4.65 -8.06 5.48
C CYS A 14 -4.47 -8.11 6.99
N PHE A 15 -5.52 -8.45 7.75
CA PHE A 15 -5.45 -8.65 9.20
C PHE A 15 -4.49 -9.79 9.53
N GLY A 16 -4.66 -10.95 8.87
CA GLY A 16 -3.80 -12.10 9.05
C GLY A 16 -2.33 -11.77 8.73
N VAL A 17 -2.07 -11.13 7.59
CA VAL A 17 -0.71 -10.69 7.21
C VAL A 17 -0.12 -9.76 8.26
N THR A 18 -0.89 -8.78 8.76
CA THR A 18 -0.43 -7.83 9.77
C THR A 18 -0.04 -8.54 11.08
N VAL A 19 -0.86 -9.47 11.55
CA VAL A 19 -0.58 -10.25 12.76
C VAL A 19 0.65 -11.15 12.55
N LEU A 20 0.74 -11.83 11.41
CA LEU A 20 1.90 -12.67 11.07
C LEU A 20 3.19 -11.86 11.02
N CYS A 21 3.17 -10.67 10.41
CA CYS A 21 4.29 -9.74 10.42
C CYS A 21 4.63 -9.29 11.84
N ALA A 22 3.63 -8.94 12.65
CA ALA A 22 3.86 -8.53 14.04
C ALA A 22 4.54 -9.61 14.87
N ILE A 23 4.15 -10.88 14.68
CA ILE A 23 4.81 -12.02 15.33
C ILE A 23 6.24 -12.19 14.78
N ARG A 24 6.40 -12.16 13.45
CA ARG A 24 7.69 -12.42 12.77
C ARG A 24 8.76 -11.37 13.06
N PHE A 25 8.34 -10.12 13.25
CA PHE A 25 9.22 -8.96 13.46
C PHE A 25 9.14 -8.41 14.89
N ASP A 26 8.52 -9.15 15.83
CA ASP A 26 8.40 -8.81 17.25
C ASP A 26 7.88 -7.38 17.50
N PHE A 27 6.76 -7.04 16.86
CA PHE A 27 6.13 -5.74 17.05
C PHE A 27 5.53 -5.64 18.46
N SER A 28 5.72 -4.48 19.10
CA SER A 28 5.05 -4.21 20.37
C SER A 28 3.53 -4.18 20.18
N LYS A 29 2.79 -4.51 21.25
CA LYS A 29 1.32 -4.48 21.24
C LYS A 29 0.75 -3.13 20.79
N LYS A 30 1.44 -2.02 21.10
CA LYS A 30 1.05 -0.67 20.68
C LYS A 30 1.19 -0.48 19.17
N VAL A 31 2.29 -0.96 18.58
CA VAL A 31 2.51 -0.90 17.12
C VAL A 31 1.47 -1.74 16.40
N LEU A 32 1.23 -2.97 16.85
CA LEU A 32 0.20 -3.83 16.27
C LEU A 32 -1.19 -3.16 16.37
N PHE A 33 -1.53 -2.61 17.53
CA PHE A 33 -2.81 -1.91 17.71
C PHE A 33 -2.99 -0.75 16.72
N LEU A 34 -1.97 0.10 16.55
CA LEU A 34 -2.03 1.21 15.58
C LEU A 34 -2.14 0.72 14.13
N LEU A 35 -1.39 -0.33 13.76
CA LEU A 35 -1.50 -0.92 12.42
C LEU A 35 -2.89 -1.50 12.15
N LEU A 36 -3.51 -2.13 13.14
CA LEU A 36 -4.89 -2.62 13.05
C LEU A 36 -5.90 -1.49 13.00
N LEU A 37 -5.65 -0.38 13.69
CA LEU A 37 -6.48 0.83 13.59
C LEU A 37 -6.44 1.42 12.18
N HIS A 38 -5.26 1.45 11.53
CA HIS A 38 -5.14 1.87 10.14
C HIS A 38 -5.88 0.92 9.18
N LEU A 39 -5.83 -0.39 9.42
CA LEU A 39 -6.58 -1.35 8.62
C LEU A 39 -8.10 -1.16 8.78
N LEU A 40 -8.57 -0.85 9.99
CA LEU A 40 -9.96 -0.47 10.22
C LEU A 40 -10.30 0.83 9.50
N LEU A 41 -9.40 1.80 9.46
CA LEU A 41 -9.61 3.04 8.72
C LEU A 41 -9.83 2.78 7.23
N VAL A 42 -9.03 1.93 6.58
CA VAL A 42 -9.26 1.49 5.18
C VAL A 42 -10.71 1.00 4.98
N THR A 43 -11.25 0.30 5.97
CA THR A 43 -12.59 -0.31 5.92
C THR A 43 -13.71 0.72 6.07
N PHE A 44 -13.48 1.80 6.81
CA PHE A 44 -14.51 2.79 7.18
C PHE A 44 -14.30 4.19 6.59
N ILE A 45 -13.26 4.39 5.78
CA ILE A 45 -12.90 5.70 5.23
C ILE A 45 -14.06 6.34 4.44
N ASP A 46 -14.88 5.52 3.78
CA ASP A 46 -16.04 5.92 2.99
C ASP A 46 -17.19 6.51 3.81
N LEU A 47 -17.21 6.29 5.13
CA LEU A 47 -18.18 6.92 6.03
C LEU A 47 -17.90 8.42 6.22
N GLY A 48 -16.63 8.82 6.13
CA GLY A 48 -16.21 10.21 6.30
C GLY A 48 -15.80 10.91 4.99
N LEU A 49 -15.33 10.15 4.00
CA LEU A 49 -14.83 10.66 2.74
C LEU A 49 -15.31 9.81 1.57
N SER A 50 -16.24 10.35 0.77
CA SER A 50 -16.74 9.68 -0.42
C SER A 50 -15.63 9.44 -1.43
N TYR A 51 -15.56 8.23 -2.01
CA TYR A 51 -14.60 7.90 -3.08
C TYR A 51 -14.72 8.83 -4.30
N ASN A 52 -15.90 9.39 -4.54
CA ASN A 52 -16.14 10.35 -5.63
C ASN A 52 -15.37 11.67 -5.45
N TYR A 53 -14.90 11.96 -4.24
CA TYR A 53 -14.04 13.12 -3.99
C TYR A 53 -12.70 13.02 -4.73
N MET A 54 -12.21 11.79 -4.97
CA MET A 54 -10.98 11.52 -5.72
C MET A 54 -11.28 10.47 -6.80
N PRO A 55 -11.82 10.89 -7.95
CA PRO A 55 -12.40 9.98 -8.95
C PRO A 55 -11.36 9.10 -9.67
N ASP A 56 -10.07 9.47 -9.64
CA ASP A 56 -9.00 8.67 -10.25
C ASP A 56 -8.91 7.25 -9.68
N GLN A 57 -9.38 7.04 -8.45
CA GLN A 57 -9.47 5.72 -7.81
C GLN A 57 -10.25 4.71 -8.66
N PHE A 58 -11.32 5.15 -9.35
CA PHE A 58 -12.11 4.27 -10.21
C PHE A 58 -11.35 3.86 -11.46
N ARG A 59 -10.49 4.74 -12.00
CA ARG A 59 -9.67 4.42 -13.18
C ARG A 59 -8.61 3.38 -12.84
N TYR A 60 -8.00 3.48 -11.66
CA TYR A 60 -7.08 2.44 -11.17
C TYR A 60 -7.79 1.10 -10.96
N LEU A 61 -9.01 1.12 -10.41
CA LEU A 61 -9.84 -0.07 -10.25
C LEU A 61 -10.11 -0.74 -11.61
N ILE A 62 -10.65 0.02 -12.57
CA ILE A 62 -11.00 -0.48 -13.91
C ILE A 62 -9.78 -1.05 -14.60
N ALA A 63 -8.66 -0.30 -14.65
CA ALA A 63 -7.42 -0.77 -15.25
C ALA A 63 -6.95 -2.11 -14.64
N THR A 64 -7.04 -2.23 -13.31
CA THR A 64 -6.61 -3.43 -12.59
C THR A 64 -7.53 -4.62 -12.92
N GLN A 65 -8.83 -4.42 -12.99
CA GLN A 65 -9.80 -5.47 -13.36
C GLN A 65 -9.59 -5.94 -14.80
N GLU A 66 -9.51 -5.00 -15.75
CA GLU A 66 -9.26 -5.31 -17.15
C GLU A 66 -7.95 -6.09 -17.36
N LEU A 67 -6.90 -5.73 -16.63
CA LEU A 67 -5.62 -6.43 -16.68
C LEU A 67 -5.66 -7.84 -16.09
N ARG A 68 -6.48 -8.10 -15.06
CA ARG A 68 -6.63 -9.46 -14.51
C ARG A 68 -7.48 -10.34 -15.39
N ASP A 69 -8.55 -9.79 -15.94
CA ASP A 69 -9.52 -10.55 -16.72
C ASP A 69 -9.05 -10.77 -18.16
N HIS A 70 -8.38 -9.77 -18.75
CA HIS A 70 -8.07 -9.74 -20.18
C HIS A 70 -6.59 -9.52 -20.50
N PHE A 71 -5.72 -9.34 -19.49
CA PHE A 71 -4.29 -9.00 -19.67
C PHE A 71 -4.03 -7.75 -20.53
N ARG A 72 -5.04 -6.88 -20.69
CA ARG A 72 -4.96 -5.64 -21.47
C ARG A 72 -5.90 -4.59 -20.89
N THR A 73 -5.55 -3.32 -21.06
CA THR A 73 -6.39 -2.17 -20.71
C THR A 73 -6.22 -1.07 -21.77
N SER A 74 -7.28 -0.30 -22.02
CA SER A 74 -7.23 0.89 -22.88
C SER A 74 -6.84 2.17 -22.13
N GLU A 75 -6.60 2.10 -20.82
CA GLU A 75 -6.20 3.25 -20.03
C GLU A 75 -4.81 3.78 -20.45
N PRO A 76 -4.56 5.10 -20.29
CA PRO A 76 -3.27 5.71 -20.56
C PRO A 76 -2.12 5.03 -19.79
N SER A 77 -0.90 5.15 -20.34
CA SER A 77 0.30 4.48 -19.84
C SER A 77 0.49 4.54 -18.33
N THR A 78 0.37 5.72 -17.71
CA THR A 78 0.60 5.88 -16.27
C THR A 78 -0.41 5.12 -15.41
N ILE A 79 -1.68 5.06 -15.85
CA ILE A 79 -2.73 4.32 -15.15
C ILE A 79 -2.58 2.82 -15.43
N LYS A 80 -2.23 2.46 -16.67
CA LYS A 80 -1.92 1.08 -17.06
C LYS A 80 -0.79 0.49 -16.22
N TYR A 81 0.33 1.19 -16.02
CA TYR A 81 1.44 0.68 -15.21
C TYR A 81 1.05 0.49 -13.73
N THR A 82 0.28 1.44 -13.19
CA THR A 82 -0.30 1.33 -11.84
C THR A 82 -1.21 0.09 -11.76
N GLY A 83 -2.09 -0.11 -12.75
CA GLY A 83 -2.99 -1.25 -12.82
C GLY A 83 -2.25 -2.59 -12.95
N ILE A 84 -1.13 -2.64 -13.70
CA ILE A 84 -0.29 -3.85 -13.79
C ILE A 84 0.25 -4.20 -12.41
N PHE A 85 0.75 -3.22 -11.67
CA PHE A 85 1.30 -3.44 -10.34
C PHE A 85 0.23 -3.99 -9.37
N PHE A 86 -0.94 -3.36 -9.33
CA PHE A 86 -2.05 -3.81 -8.48
C PHE A 86 -2.65 -5.15 -8.93
N ALA A 87 -2.58 -5.47 -10.22
CA ALA A 87 -3.12 -6.71 -10.77
C ALA A 87 -2.37 -7.95 -10.24
N VAL A 88 -1.09 -7.81 -9.87
CA VAL A 88 -0.25 -8.91 -9.35
C VAL A 88 -0.59 -9.30 -7.91
N PHE A 89 -1.19 -8.41 -7.12
CA PHE A 89 -1.47 -8.70 -5.71
C PHE A 89 -2.52 -9.81 -5.55
N PRO A 90 -2.34 -10.78 -4.65
CA PRO A 90 -3.28 -11.89 -4.46
C PRO A 90 -4.51 -11.50 -3.59
N LEU A 91 -5.08 -10.31 -3.82
CA LEU A 91 -6.32 -9.83 -3.20
C LEU A 91 -7.44 -9.76 -4.23
N PHE A 92 -8.70 -9.83 -3.83
CA PHE A 92 -9.82 -9.65 -4.76
C PHE A 92 -9.93 -8.19 -5.19
N ILE A 93 -10.20 -7.92 -6.47
CA ILE A 93 -10.34 -6.56 -7.01
C ILE A 93 -11.77 -6.34 -7.47
N VAL A 94 -12.61 -5.91 -6.55
CA VAL A 94 -14.05 -5.72 -6.82
C VAL A 94 -14.47 -4.26 -6.62
N SER A 95 -13.82 -3.54 -5.72
CA SER A 95 -14.16 -2.16 -5.38
C SER A 95 -12.91 -1.28 -5.22
N VAL A 96 -13.11 0.02 -5.10
CA VAL A 96 -12.04 0.97 -4.78
C VAL A 96 -11.34 0.61 -3.47
N LYS A 97 -12.10 0.09 -2.50
CA LYS A 97 -11.59 -0.37 -1.20
C LYS A 97 -10.61 -1.54 -1.35
N SER A 98 -10.82 -2.40 -2.34
CA SER A 98 -9.87 -3.46 -2.69
C SER A 98 -8.48 -2.94 -3.03
N ILE A 99 -8.39 -1.82 -3.77
CA ILE A 99 -7.11 -1.14 -4.07
C ILE A 99 -6.52 -0.52 -2.80
N ALA A 100 -7.34 0.06 -1.93
CA ALA A 100 -6.89 0.60 -0.65
C ALA A 100 -6.27 -0.48 0.26
N TYR A 101 -6.79 -1.72 0.26
CA TYR A 101 -6.15 -2.84 0.97
C TYR A 101 -4.77 -3.19 0.39
N ILE A 102 -4.57 -3.08 -0.93
CA ILE A 102 -3.25 -3.23 -1.54
C ILE A 102 -2.31 -2.13 -1.05
N ASN A 103 -2.77 -0.87 -1.05
CA ASN A 103 -1.98 0.25 -0.53
C ASN A 103 -1.60 0.07 0.94
N TYR A 104 -2.51 -0.46 1.76
CA TYR A 104 -2.19 -0.83 3.13
C TYR A 104 -1.07 -1.89 3.22
N LEU A 105 -1.09 -2.91 2.37
CA LEU A 105 0.00 -3.91 2.33
C LEU A 105 1.33 -3.29 1.89
N ILE A 106 1.32 -2.37 0.92
CA ILE A 106 2.50 -1.63 0.51
C ILE A 106 3.02 -0.76 1.67
N TYR A 107 2.13 -0.07 2.39
CA TYR A 107 2.44 0.70 3.59
C TYR A 107 3.08 -0.18 4.68
N LEU A 108 2.49 -1.34 4.98
CA LEU A 108 3.05 -2.30 5.93
C LEU A 108 4.43 -2.81 5.48
N GLY A 109 4.59 -3.10 4.19
CA GLY A 109 5.86 -3.52 3.59
C GLY A 109 6.94 -2.47 3.74
N MET A 110 6.63 -1.21 3.43
CA MET A 110 7.53 -0.06 3.64
C MET A 110 7.92 0.09 5.11
N PHE A 111 6.96 -0.01 6.03
CA PHE A 111 7.21 0.08 7.46
C PHE A 111 8.21 -0.97 7.93
N ILE A 112 7.99 -2.24 7.56
CA ILE A 112 8.88 -3.36 7.89
C ILE A 112 10.26 -3.16 7.27
N PHE A 113 10.29 -2.77 6.00
CA PHE A 113 11.53 -2.56 5.26
C PHE A 113 12.41 -1.52 5.94
N ILE A 114 11.89 -0.31 6.19
CA ILE A 114 12.67 0.75 6.85
C ILE A 114 13.09 0.31 8.26
N LEU A 115 12.17 -0.31 9.02
CA LEU A 115 12.46 -0.72 10.39
C LEU A 115 13.61 -1.73 10.47
N ARG A 116 13.74 -2.62 9.49
CA ARG A 116 14.82 -3.60 9.42
C ARG A 116 16.18 -2.97 9.14
N GLU A 117 16.20 -1.86 8.39
CA GLU A 117 17.43 -1.17 8.02
C GLU A 117 17.89 -0.15 9.07
N LEU A 118 17.05 0.16 10.07
CA LEU A 118 17.39 1.06 11.18
C LEU A 118 18.10 0.30 12.32
N GLU A 119 19.40 0.50 12.44
CA GLU A 119 20.21 -0.11 13.51
C GLU A 119 20.05 0.61 14.87
N ASP A 120 19.86 1.93 14.87
CA ASP A 120 19.70 2.73 16.09
C ASP A 120 18.28 2.57 16.67
N LYS A 121 18.21 2.10 17.92
CA LYS A 121 16.95 1.87 18.65
C LYS A 121 16.15 3.15 18.90
N ASN A 122 16.82 4.27 19.19
CA ASN A 122 16.16 5.56 19.44
C ASN A 122 15.56 6.10 18.14
N LEU A 123 16.33 6.02 17.05
CA LEU A 123 15.84 6.40 15.72
C LEU A 123 14.69 5.51 15.27
N ALA A 124 14.78 4.20 15.50
CA ALA A 124 13.70 3.26 15.22
C ALA A 124 12.42 3.56 16.02
N LEU A 125 12.55 3.96 17.29
CA LEU A 125 11.39 4.38 18.10
C LEU A 125 10.76 5.65 17.56
N PHE A 126 11.58 6.66 17.23
CA PHE A 126 11.11 7.91 16.62
C PHE A 126 10.42 7.64 15.28
N PHE A 127 11.02 6.84 14.42
CA PHE A 127 10.45 6.43 13.14
C PHE A 127 9.10 5.74 13.31
N LYS A 128 8.97 4.79 14.26
CA LYS A 128 7.69 4.13 14.53
C LYS A 128 6.61 5.14 14.89
N ALA A 129 6.91 6.08 15.78
CA ALA A 129 5.95 7.10 16.19
C ALA A 129 5.58 8.03 15.01
N PHE A 130 6.58 8.49 14.25
CA PHE A 130 6.35 9.36 13.09
C PHE A 130 5.52 8.64 12.01
N TYR A 131 5.96 7.46 11.57
CA TYR A 131 5.33 6.71 10.48
C TYR A 131 3.89 6.28 10.79
N LEU A 132 3.63 5.88 12.04
CA LEU A 132 2.31 5.41 12.47
C LEU A 132 1.35 6.54 12.88
N CYS A 133 1.85 7.75 13.17
CA CYS A 133 0.99 8.86 13.59
C CYS A 133 0.93 10.01 12.58
N TYR A 134 1.62 9.90 11.44
CA TYR A 134 1.62 10.94 10.41
C TYR A 134 0.32 10.91 9.60
N PRO A 135 -0.56 11.92 9.74
CA PRO A 135 -1.96 11.83 9.29
C PRO A 135 -2.09 11.67 7.77
N SER A 136 -1.25 12.37 6.98
CA SER A 136 -1.33 12.28 5.53
C SER A 136 -1.00 10.88 5.03
N LEU A 137 0.03 10.23 5.59
CA LEU A 137 0.41 8.89 5.17
C LEU A 137 -0.67 7.85 5.51
N ILE A 138 -1.31 7.99 6.67
CA ILE A 138 -2.46 7.19 7.09
C ILE A 138 -3.62 7.38 6.12
N LEU A 139 -3.93 8.62 5.74
CA LEU A 139 -5.00 8.93 4.81
C LEU A 139 -4.74 8.33 3.42
N TYR A 140 -3.57 8.60 2.82
CA TYR A 140 -3.25 8.11 1.48
C TYR A 140 -3.13 6.59 1.39
N SER A 141 -2.68 5.92 2.47
CA SER A 141 -2.69 4.44 2.56
C SER A 141 -4.08 3.84 2.72
N SER A 142 -5.06 4.64 3.15
CA SER A 142 -6.45 4.22 3.29
C SER A 142 -7.29 4.47 2.03
N LEU A 143 -6.72 5.11 1.01
CA LEU A 143 -7.39 5.41 -0.26
C LEU A 143 -6.87 4.52 -1.39
N GLY A 144 -7.68 4.30 -2.42
CA GLY A 144 -7.33 3.50 -3.60
C GLY A 144 -6.53 4.25 -4.65
N LEU A 145 -5.59 5.10 -4.23
CA LEU A 145 -4.78 5.96 -5.11
C LEU A 145 -3.40 5.37 -5.41
N ARG A 146 -2.72 5.91 -6.41
CA ARG A 146 -1.35 5.47 -6.77
C ARG A 146 -0.24 6.05 -5.88
N ASP A 147 -0.53 7.05 -5.06
CA ASP A 147 0.47 7.84 -4.32
C ASP A 147 1.35 6.98 -3.40
N ILE A 148 0.78 5.95 -2.78
CA ILE A 148 1.52 5.02 -1.92
C ILE A 148 2.46 4.11 -2.72
N LEU A 149 2.03 3.69 -3.90
CA LEU A 149 2.90 2.96 -4.83
C LEU A 149 4.07 3.84 -5.28
N ILE A 150 3.79 5.10 -5.65
CA ILE A 150 4.82 6.07 -6.01
C ILE A 150 5.83 6.24 -4.87
N LEU A 151 5.33 6.46 -3.65
CA LEU A 151 6.17 6.61 -2.47
C LEU A 151 7.05 5.39 -2.24
N PHE A 152 6.50 4.19 -2.40
CA PHE A 152 7.25 2.94 -2.31
C PHE A 152 8.37 2.87 -3.35
N LEU A 153 8.08 3.15 -4.62
CA LEU A 153 9.07 3.13 -5.70
C LEU A 153 10.18 4.17 -5.45
N MET A 154 9.82 5.38 -5.03
CA MET A 154 10.78 6.44 -4.69
C MET A 154 11.67 6.03 -3.50
N LEU A 155 11.09 5.45 -2.45
CA LEU A 155 11.83 4.95 -1.29
C LEU A 155 12.85 3.89 -1.70
N MET A 156 12.43 2.89 -2.48
CA MET A 156 13.32 1.82 -2.93
C MET A 156 14.42 2.37 -3.85
N SER A 157 14.10 3.30 -4.74
CA SER A 157 15.08 3.98 -5.59
C SER A 157 16.14 4.70 -4.78
N LEU A 158 15.73 5.49 -3.78
CA LEU A 158 16.65 6.22 -2.92
C LEU A 158 17.51 5.28 -2.08
N TYR A 159 16.92 4.23 -1.52
CA TYR A 159 17.65 3.22 -0.76
C TYR A 159 18.76 2.55 -1.60
N TYR A 160 18.44 2.10 -2.81
CA TYR A 160 19.43 1.45 -3.68
C TYR A 160 20.41 2.42 -4.35
N ALA A 161 20.10 3.72 -4.38
CA ALA A 161 21.04 4.73 -4.87
C ALA A 161 22.07 5.11 -3.80
N ILE A 162 21.64 5.25 -2.54
CA ILE A 162 22.44 5.85 -1.47
C ILE A 162 23.05 4.79 -0.54
N ILE A 163 22.24 3.85 -0.04
CA ILE A 163 22.62 2.94 1.04
C ILE A 163 23.25 1.66 0.47
N ASN A 164 22.58 1.04 -0.51
CA ASN A 164 23.04 -0.21 -1.11
C ASN A 164 23.20 0.00 -2.62
N PRO A 165 24.34 0.53 -3.09
CA PRO A 165 24.52 1.06 -4.45
C PRO A 165 24.39 -0.05 -5.49
N LYS A 166 23.14 -0.32 -5.87
CA LYS A 166 22.75 -1.22 -6.94
C LYS A 166 22.06 -0.38 -7.99
N LEU A 167 22.90 0.36 -8.72
CA LEU A 167 22.47 1.42 -9.65
C LEU A 167 21.39 0.93 -10.64
N ILE A 168 21.47 -0.33 -11.10
CA ILE A 168 20.47 -0.95 -11.98
C ILE A 168 19.08 -0.97 -11.31
N PHE A 169 18.98 -1.37 -10.04
CA PHE A 169 17.71 -1.40 -9.32
C PHE A 169 17.17 0.01 -9.02
N ALA A 170 18.05 0.97 -8.76
CA ALA A 170 17.67 2.37 -8.62
C ALA A 170 17.08 2.94 -9.91
N ILE A 171 17.71 2.68 -11.07
CA ILE A 171 17.22 3.14 -12.37
C ILE A 171 15.88 2.48 -12.73
N ILE A 172 15.73 1.17 -12.48
CA ILE A 172 14.48 0.45 -12.76
C ILE A 172 13.32 1.01 -11.93
N THR A 173 13.55 1.26 -10.64
CA THR A 173 12.51 1.78 -9.74
C THR A 173 12.17 3.25 -10.04
N LEU A 174 13.16 4.07 -10.42
CA LEU A 174 12.95 5.44 -10.89
C LEU A 174 12.15 5.46 -12.21
N GLY A 175 12.52 4.61 -13.17
CA GLY A 175 11.84 4.50 -14.46
C GLY A 175 10.44 3.93 -14.36
N ALA A 176 10.12 3.15 -13.32
CA ALA A 176 8.77 2.65 -13.06
C ALA A 176 7.81 3.74 -12.53
N TYR A 177 8.35 4.87 -12.05
CA TYR A 177 7.56 6.01 -11.60
C TYR A 177 7.32 7.07 -12.69
N LEU A 178 8.28 7.26 -13.60
CA LEU A 178 8.21 8.21 -14.72
C LEU A 178 7.23 7.74 -15.81
#